data_AF-A0A3M2BKE2-F1
#
_entry.id   AF-A0A3M2BKE2-F1
#
_cell.length_a   1.000
_cell.length_b   1.000
_cell.length_c   1.000
_cell.angle_alpha   90.00
_cell.angle_beta   90.00
_cell.angle_gamma   90.00
#
_symmetry.space_group_name_H-M   'P 1'
#
loop_
_entity.id
_entity.type
_entity.pdbx_description
1 polymer ?
#
loop_
_entity_poly.entity_id
_entity_poly.type
_entity_poly.pdbx_seq_one_letter_code
_entity_poly.pdbx_strand_id
1 'polypeptide(L)'
;MKRIENPVQFLVENGIMFELNRQVLHPLGMELRIHLDDDGDVDSIELLDNRDNPAPIYFSPEEYEAGRARYEQYLNEHGKANLQKRRRIGAVIQTGPNVPRRADDEEADEA
;
A
#
# COMPACT_ATOMS: atom_id res chain seq x y z
N MET A 1 -6.20 13.37 -24.13
CA MET A 1 -5.54 12.27 -23.38
C MET A 1 -6.56 11.14 -23.30
N LYS A 2 -6.21 9.91 -23.75
CA LYS A 2 -7.13 8.77 -23.59
C LYS A 2 -7.35 8.55 -22.09
N ARG A 3 -8.60 8.32 -21.69
CA ARG A 3 -8.95 8.00 -20.31
C ARG A 3 -8.35 6.64 -19.99
N ILE A 4 -7.62 6.54 -18.88
CA ILE A 4 -7.11 5.27 -18.37
C ILE A 4 -8.26 4.61 -17.62
N GLU A 5 -8.67 3.43 -18.06
CA GLU A 5 -9.81 2.70 -17.50
C GLU A 5 -9.39 1.84 -16.30
N ASN A 6 -8.27 1.13 -16.42
CA ASN A 6 -7.63 0.41 -15.32
C ASN A 6 -6.22 0.98 -15.07
N PRO A 7 -6.04 1.82 -14.02
CA PRO A 7 -4.75 2.42 -13.72
C PRO A 7 -3.66 1.42 -13.37
N VAL A 8 -4.00 0.30 -12.72
CA VAL A 8 -3.01 -0.70 -12.31
C VAL A 8 -2.49 -1.45 -13.52
N GLN A 9 -3.40 -1.98 -14.35
CA GLN A 9 -3.04 -2.63 -15.60
C GLN A 9 -2.19 -1.70 -16.47
N PHE A 10 -2.55 -0.42 -16.55
CA PHE A 10 -1.75 0.59 -17.24
C PHE A 10 -0.32 0.71 -16.68
N LEU A 11 -0.15 0.73 -15.35
CA LEU A 11 1.18 0.81 -14.73
C LEU A 11 2.03 -0.44 -15.03
N VAL A 12 1.41 -1.62 -15.05
CA VAL A 12 2.08 -2.90 -15.31
C VAL A 12 2.45 -3.03 -16.79
N GLU A 13 1.49 -2.89 -17.69
CA GLU A 13 1.68 -3.10 -19.14
C GLU A 13 2.65 -2.09 -19.77
N ASN A 14 2.72 -0.88 -19.22
CA ASN A 14 3.61 0.16 -19.74
C ASN A 14 4.98 0.19 -19.03
N GLY A 15 5.28 -0.79 -18.17
CA GLY A 15 6.57 -0.90 -17.48
C GLY A 15 6.83 0.17 -16.42
N ILE A 16 5.81 0.97 -16.06
CA ILE A 16 5.95 2.03 -15.06
C ILE A 16 6.17 1.42 -13.68
N MET A 17 5.48 0.32 -13.37
CA MET A 17 5.69 -0.42 -12.12
C MET A 17 7.12 -0.93 -12.00
N PHE A 18 7.69 -1.44 -13.10
CA PHE A 18 9.07 -1.88 -13.14
C PHE A 18 10.05 -0.73 -12.84
N GLU A 19 9.86 0.44 -13.47
CA GLU A 19 10.74 1.59 -13.22
C GLU A 19 10.57 2.14 -11.80
N LEU A 20 9.37 2.13 -11.22
CA LEU A 20 9.14 2.49 -9.82
C LEU A 20 9.94 1.57 -8.88
N ASN A 21 9.82 0.25 -9.08
CA ASN A 21 10.56 -0.73 -8.32
C ASN A 21 12.08 -0.54 -8.50
N ARG A 22 12.56 -0.45 -9.74
CA ARG A 22 14.00 -0.32 -10.03
C ARG A 22 14.63 0.96 -9.50
N GLN A 23 13.97 2.11 -9.65
CA GLN A 23 14.56 3.42 -9.32
C GLN A 23 14.37 3.83 -7.87
N VAL A 24 13.28 3.41 -7.22
CA VAL A 24 12.91 3.91 -5.89
C VAL A 24 12.95 2.81 -4.84
N LEU A 25 12.29 1.67 -5.09
CA LEU A 25 12.06 0.68 -4.04
C LEU A 25 13.23 -0.30 -3.88
N HIS A 26 13.77 -0.87 -4.97
CA HIS A 26 14.91 -1.78 -4.92
C HIS A 26 16.16 -1.16 -4.26
N PRO A 27 16.51 0.12 -4.48
CA PRO A 27 17.61 0.77 -3.74
C PRO A 27 17.40 0.81 -2.22
N LEU A 28 16.14 0.76 -1.77
CA LEU A 28 15.77 0.69 -0.36
C LEU A 28 15.57 -0.76 0.13
N GLY A 29 15.81 -1.75 -0.73
CA GLY A 29 15.56 -3.16 -0.46
C GLY A 29 14.07 -3.50 -0.38
N MET A 30 13.19 -2.74 -1.06
CA MET A 30 11.74 -2.97 -1.08
C MET A 30 11.24 -3.26 -2.50
N GLU A 31 10.05 -3.85 -2.63
CA GLU A 31 9.38 -4.08 -3.91
C GLU A 31 7.86 -3.93 -3.74
N LEU A 32 7.19 -3.23 -4.66
CA LEU A 32 5.74 -3.19 -4.76
C LEU A 32 5.27 -4.22 -5.79
N ARG A 33 4.41 -5.14 -5.36
CA ARG A 33 3.78 -6.14 -6.22
C ARG A 33 2.27 -5.92 -6.25
N ILE A 34 1.69 -6.03 -7.45
CA ILE A 34 0.24 -5.99 -7.62
C ILE A 34 -0.18 -7.25 -8.35
N HIS A 35 -1.10 -8.00 -7.74
CA HIS A 35 -1.72 -9.17 -8.31
C HIS A 35 -3.05 -8.76 -8.94
N LEU A 36 -3.25 -9.21 -10.18
CA LEU A 36 -4.51 -9.08 -10.87
C LEU A 36 -5.19 -10.44 -10.91
N ASP A 37 -6.51 -10.47 -10.77
CA ASP A 37 -7.31 -11.67 -11.00
C ASP A 37 -7.50 -11.94 -12.51
N ASP A 38 -8.26 -12.99 -12.83
CA ASP A 38 -8.53 -13.41 -14.21
C ASP A 38 -9.33 -12.37 -15.02
N ASP A 39 -10.05 -11.47 -14.34
CA ASP A 39 -10.83 -10.38 -14.94
C ASP A 39 -9.99 -9.09 -15.09
N GLY A 40 -8.74 -9.10 -14.60
CA GLY A 40 -7.82 -7.96 -14.64
C GLY A 40 -8.06 -6.95 -13.51
N ASP A 41 -8.92 -7.28 -12.55
CA ASP A 41 -9.15 -6.50 -11.35
C ASP A 41 -8.06 -6.76 -10.31
N VAL A 42 -7.87 -5.80 -9.39
CA VAL A 42 -6.82 -5.90 -8.37
C VAL A 42 -7.24 -6.89 -7.29
N ASP A 43 -6.58 -8.03 -7.26
CA ASP A 43 -6.74 -9.04 -6.21
C ASP A 43 -6.01 -8.62 -4.93
N SER A 44 -4.72 -8.29 -5.04
CA SER A 44 -3.89 -7.90 -3.89
C SER A 44 -2.74 -6.96 -4.25
N ILE A 45 -2.30 -6.20 -3.24
CA ILE A 45 -1.15 -5.29 -3.34
C ILE A 45 -0.22 -5.60 -2.17
N GLU A 46 1.03 -5.95 -2.46
CA GLU A 46 2.05 -6.32 -1.48
C GLU A 46 3.23 -5.35 -1.54
N LEU A 47 3.72 -4.93 -0.37
CA LEU A 47 5.02 -4.26 -0.23
C LEU A 47 5.98 -5.25 0.43
N LEU A 48 6.93 -5.74 -0.34
CA LEU A 48 7.92 -6.72 0.11
C LEU A 48 9.16 -6.00 0.63
N ASP A 49 9.72 -6.52 1.72
CA ASP A 49 11.01 -6.13 2.26
C ASP A 49 12.02 -7.25 1.94
N ASN A 50 12.91 -6.97 1.00
CA ASN A 50 13.92 -7.88 0.47
C ASN A 50 15.30 -7.66 1.11
N ARG A 51 15.39 -6.96 2.26
CA ARG A 51 16.66 -6.73 2.96
C ARG A 51 17.11 -8.00 3.67
N ASP A 52 18.38 -8.40 3.51
CA ASP A 52 18.97 -9.60 4.13
C ASP A 52 18.94 -9.58 5.67
N ASN A 53 18.98 -8.39 6.26
CA ASN A 53 18.82 -8.19 7.69
C ASN A 53 17.82 -7.03 7.89
N PRO A 54 16.52 -7.32 7.95
CA PRO A 54 15.50 -6.30 8.18
C PRO A 54 15.55 -5.96 9.67
N ALA A 55 16.56 -5.18 10.07
CA ALA A 55 16.51 -4.51 11.35
C ALA A 55 15.17 -3.76 11.41
N PRO A 56 14.43 -3.84 12.53
CA PRO A 56 13.14 -3.18 12.62
C PRO A 56 13.33 -1.70 12.31
N ILE A 57 12.42 -1.13 11.52
CA ILE A 57 12.47 0.30 11.21
C ILE A 57 12.03 1.03 12.48
N TYR A 58 13.00 1.43 13.28
CA TYR A 58 12.79 2.27 14.45
C TYR A 58 12.86 3.73 14.02
N PHE A 59 11.84 4.48 14.42
CA PHE A 59 11.87 5.94 14.36
C PHE A 59 12.20 6.44 15.76
N SER A 60 13.17 7.33 15.87
CA SER A 60 13.31 8.12 17.10
C SER A 60 12.02 8.90 17.36
N PRO A 61 11.72 9.29 18.61
CA PRO A 61 10.55 10.11 18.91
C PRO A 61 10.47 11.39 18.05
N GLU A 62 11.62 12.01 17.75
CA GLU A 62 11.71 13.21 16.93
C GLU A 62 11.35 12.92 15.45
N GLU A 63 11.88 11.84 14.88
CA GLU A 63 11.55 11.42 13.50
C GLU A 63 10.08 11.05 13.35
N TYR A 64 9.54 10.36 14.36
CA TYR A 64 8.11 10.00 14.40
C TYR A 64 7.23 11.25 14.40
N GLU A 65 7.49 12.21 15.30
CA GLU A 65 6.70 13.44 15.38
C GLU A 65 6.86 14.32 14.12
N ALA A 66 8.06 14.38 13.55
CA ALA A 66 8.29 15.08 12.29
C ALA A 66 7.53 14.43 11.11
N GLY A 67 7.55 13.10 11.03
CA GLY A 67 6.79 12.34 10.04
C GLY A 67 5.28 12.54 10.19
N ARG A 68 4.78 12.47 11.42
CA ARG A 68 3.39 12.72 11.76
C ARG A 68 2.95 14.12 11.35
N ALA A 69 3.72 15.15 11.68
CA ALA A 69 3.39 16.54 11.34
C ALA A 69 3.29 16.74 9.81
N ARG A 70 4.22 16.17 9.03
CA ARG A 70 4.17 16.20 7.56
C ARG A 70 2.94 15.48 7.01
N TYR A 71 2.57 14.34 7.59
CA TYR A 71 1.38 13.61 7.20
C TYR A 71 0.09 14.39 7.50
N GLU A 72 -0.01 15.01 8.69
CA GLU A 72 -1.14 15.86 9.05
C GLU A 72 -1.26 17.07 8.12
N GLN A 73 -0.14 17.69 7.76
CA GLN A 73 -0.10 18.75 6.76
C GLN A 73 -0.62 18.27 5.40
N TYR A 74 -0.09 17.15 4.88
CA TYR A 74 -0.57 16.54 3.64
C TYR A 74 -2.08 16.25 3.70
N LEU A 75 -2.59 15.71 4.82
CA LEU A 75 -4.01 15.42 4.97
C LEU A 75 -4.87 16.68 4.89
N ASN A 76 -4.39 17.78 5.49
CA ASN A 76 -5.09 19.06 5.48
C ASN A 76 -5.09 19.71 4.09
N GLU A 77 -3.98 19.62 3.37
CA GLU A 77 -3.79 20.28 2.07
C GLU A 77 -4.38 19.46 0.90
N HIS A 78 -4.21 18.14 0.94
CA HIS A 78 -4.46 17.26 -0.20
C HIS A 78 -5.30 16.03 0.16
N GLY A 79 -5.12 15.48 1.36
CA GLY A 79 -5.72 14.22 1.76
C GLY A 79 -7.24 14.28 1.87
N LYS A 80 -7.84 15.38 2.33
CA LYS A 80 -9.31 15.50 2.46
C LYS A 80 -10.06 15.28 1.14
N ALA A 81 -9.58 15.86 0.04
CA ALA A 81 -10.20 15.70 -1.27
C ALA A 81 -10.04 14.27 -1.82
N ASN A 82 -8.87 13.65 -1.63
CA ASN A 82 -8.60 12.29 -2.10
C ASN A 82 -9.25 11.20 -1.21
N LEU A 83 -9.34 11.42 0.11
CA LEU A 83 -10.07 10.55 1.03
C LEU A 83 -11.59 10.58 0.77
N GLN A 84 -12.13 11.74 0.39
CA GLN A 84 -13.54 11.83 -0.04
C GLN A 84 -13.79 11.08 -1.37
N LYS A 85 -12.80 11.01 -2.28
CA LYS A 85 -12.88 10.17 -3.48
C LYS A 85 -12.94 8.67 -3.15
N ARG A 86 -12.31 8.20 -2.06
CA ARG A 86 -12.37 6.79 -1.61
C ARG A 86 -13.80 6.29 -1.40
N ARG A 87 -14.67 7.15 -0.82
CA ARG A 87 -16.11 6.86 -0.66
C ARG A 87 -16.84 6.69 -1.99
N ARG A 88 -16.38 7.37 -3.05
CA ARG A 88 -16.98 7.28 -4.39
C ARG A 88 -16.52 6.05 -5.19
N ILE A 89 -15.37 5.48 -4.87
CA ILE A 89 -14.81 4.31 -5.56
C ILE A 89 -15.03 3.00 -4.80
N GLY A 90 -15.91 2.99 -3.79
CA GLY A 90 -16.26 1.77 -3.03
C GLY A 90 -15.18 1.26 -2.07
N ALA A 91 -14.11 2.02 -1.83
CA ALA A 91 -13.07 1.62 -0.88
C ALA A 91 -13.59 1.78 0.56
N VAL A 92 -13.93 0.67 1.20
CA VAL A 92 -14.38 0.59 2.60
C VAL A 92 -13.18 0.24 3.48
N ILE A 93 -12.86 1.10 4.44
CA ILE A 93 -11.96 0.73 5.54
C ILE A 93 -12.82 -0.10 6.51
N GLN A 94 -12.65 -1.43 6.52
CA GLN A 94 -13.23 -2.27 7.56
C GLN A 94 -12.41 -2.13 8.83
N THR A 95 -12.99 -1.50 9.85
CA THR A 95 -12.49 -1.56 11.22
C THR A 95 -13.63 -2.04 12.12
N GLY A 96 -13.44 -3.17 12.80
CA GLY A 96 -14.44 -3.77 13.68
C GLY A 96 -14.25 -5.28 13.87
N PRO A 97 -15.06 -5.93 14.73
CA PRO A 97 -14.95 -7.35 15.08
C PRO A 97 -15.20 -8.34 13.93
N ASN A 98 -15.62 -7.85 12.76
CA ASN A 98 -15.90 -8.65 11.56
C ASN A 98 -14.85 -8.46 10.45
N VAL A 99 -13.63 -8.00 10.78
CA VAL A 99 -12.51 -8.06 9.84
C VAL A 99 -12.17 -9.54 9.63
N PRO A 100 -12.12 -10.05 8.37
CA PRO A 100 -11.74 -11.43 8.12
C PRO A 100 -10.36 -11.70 8.75
N ARG A 101 -10.30 -12.64 9.70
CA ARG A 101 -9.02 -13.13 10.24
C ARG A 101 -8.30 -13.90 9.15
N ARG A 102 -6.97 -13.82 9.10
CA ARG A 102 -6.20 -14.72 8.23
C ARG A 102 -6.34 -16.13 8.79
N ALA A 103 -6.43 -17.14 7.93
CA ALA A 103 -6.60 -18.53 8.36
C ALA A 103 -5.49 -19.00 9.33
N ASP A 104 -4.31 -18.37 9.26
CA ASP A 104 -3.15 -18.67 10.11
C ASP A 104 -3.28 -18.11 11.55
N ASP A 105 -4.28 -17.25 11.81
CA ASP A 105 -4.53 -16.70 13.14
C ASP A 105 -5.29 -17.68 14.06
N GLU A 106 -5.78 -18.83 13.54
CA GLU A 106 -6.53 -19.83 14.32
C GLU A 106 -5.63 -20.89 15.00
N GLU A 107 -4.37 -21.07 14.57
CA GLU A 107 -3.46 -22.06 15.19
C GLU A 107 -2.77 -21.54 16.47
N ALA A 108 -2.84 -20.25 16.77
CA ALA A 108 -2.14 -19.66 17.91
C ALA A 108 -2.91 -19.73 19.24
N ASP A 109 -4.21 -20.05 19.22
CA ASP A 109 -5.08 -20.06 20.41
C ASP A 109 -5.27 -21.47 21.02
N GLU A 110 -4.69 -22.53 20.45
CA GLU A 110 -4.77 -23.92 20.95
C GLU A 110 -3.43 -24.56 21.38
N ALA A 111 -2.46 -23.76 21.85
CA ALA A 111 -1.19 -24.27 22.43
C ALA A 111 -0.96 -23.86 23.89
#